data_AF-A0A841MV81-F1
#
_entry.id   AF-A0A841MV81-F1
#
_cell.length_a   1.000
_cell.length_b   1.000
_cell.length_c   1.000
_cell.angle_alpha   90.00
_cell.angle_beta   90.00
_cell.angle_gamma   90.00
#
_symmetry.space_group_name_H-M   'P 1'
#
loop_
_entity.id
_entity.type
_entity.pdbx_description
1 polymer ?
#
loop_
_entity_poly.entity_id
_entity_poly.type
_entity_poly.pdbx_seq_one_letter_code
_entity_poly.pdbx_strand_id
1 'polypeptide(L)'
;MDEQKPFPVFPMHFRGILLLAGMYTIAWSAFFKWFGPNLVGWLAMGNSDLIELSSAYYGTFGILVGIIIFVSAFYPVSWVYLIIAGIAGKVILAIWFSLGFLPDIGWNKRSGFHLIVNELVWLIPLILIFLRALQVKNYLENKE
;
A
#
# COMPACT_ATOMS: atom_id res chain seq x y z
N MET A 1 -5.82 30.79 -8.00
CA MET A 1 -4.92 30.22 -9.02
C MET A 1 -3.54 30.15 -8.37
N ASP A 2 -3.06 28.95 -8.05
CA ASP A 2 -1.69 28.80 -7.55
C ASP A 2 -0.72 29.28 -8.64
N GLU A 3 0.15 30.22 -8.30
CA GLU A 3 1.24 30.65 -9.17
C GLU A 3 2.06 29.44 -9.61
N GLN A 4 2.22 29.25 -10.93
CA GLN A 4 3.09 28.19 -11.45
C GLN A 4 4.53 28.54 -11.10
N LYS A 5 5.04 27.91 -10.04
CA LYS A 5 6.45 28.06 -9.65
C LYS A 5 7.34 27.55 -10.80
N PRO A 6 8.43 28.26 -11.14
CA PRO A 6 9.31 27.87 -12.26
C PRO A 6 10.18 26.64 -11.96
N PHE A 7 9.96 25.97 -10.83
CA PHE A 7 10.71 24.82 -10.35
C PHE A 7 9.77 23.74 -9.82
N PRO A 8 10.18 22.45 -9.88
CA PRO A 8 9.35 21.37 -9.37
C PRO A 8 9.22 21.46 -7.85
N VAL A 9 7.97 21.49 -7.37
CA VAL A 9 7.64 21.47 -5.94
C VAL A 9 6.92 20.18 -5.61
N PHE A 10 7.30 19.57 -4.48
CA PHE A 10 6.55 18.45 -3.91
C PHE A 10 5.32 19.00 -3.15
N PRO A 11 4.10 18.76 -3.64
CA PRO A 11 2.93 19.39 -3.06
C PRO A 11 2.53 18.76 -1.72
N MET A 12 1.90 19.55 -0.84
CA MET A 12 1.53 19.10 0.51
C MET A 12 0.51 17.96 0.50
N HIS A 13 -0.43 17.96 -0.45
CA HIS A 13 -1.45 16.91 -0.54
C HIS A 13 -0.85 15.53 -0.82
N PHE A 14 0.31 15.43 -1.48
CA PHE A 14 1.00 14.14 -1.67
C PHE A 14 1.50 13.55 -0.35
N ARG A 15 1.89 14.39 0.63
CA ARG A 15 2.22 13.90 1.98
C ARG A 15 0.98 13.32 2.66
N GLY A 16 -0.15 14.02 2.57
CA GLY A 16 -1.43 13.55 3.11
C GLY A 16 -1.83 12.19 2.51
N ILE A 17 -1.68 12.03 1.20
CA ILE A 17 -1.98 10.76 0.52
C ILE A 17 -1.04 9.63 0.97
N LEU A 18 0.26 9.88 1.17
CA LEU A 18 1.19 8.88 1.73
C LEU A 18 0.80 8.45 3.15
N LEU A 19 0.44 9.40 4.02
CA LEU A 19 -0.03 9.11 5.38
C LEU A 19 -1.30 8.24 5.35
N LEU A 20 -2.27 8.60 4.50
CA LEU A 20 -3.50 7.85 4.32
C LEU A 20 -3.24 6.45 3.78
N ALA A 21 -2.42 6.31 2.73
CA ALA A 21 -2.06 5.03 2.14
C ALA A 21 -1.37 4.10 3.16
N GLY A 22 -0.44 4.66 3.94
CA GLY A 22 0.26 3.93 5.00
C GLY A 22 -0.69 3.46 6.10
N MET A 23 -1.47 4.35 6.68
CA MET A 23 -2.43 3.99 7.73
C MET A 23 -3.50 3.02 7.26
N TYR A 24 -4.03 3.21 6.05
CA TYR A 24 -5.01 2.30 5.45
C TYR A 24 -4.43 0.89 5.29
N THR A 25 -3.19 0.78 4.82
CA THR A 25 -2.49 -0.49 4.68
C THR A 25 -2.24 -1.15 6.04
N ILE A 26 -1.81 -0.38 7.06
CA ILE A 26 -1.64 -0.88 8.43
C ILE A 26 -2.96 -1.43 8.98
N ALA A 27 -4.06 -0.70 8.84
CA ALA A 27 -5.36 -1.08 9.37
C ALA A 27 -5.88 -2.39 8.77
N TRP A 28 -5.82 -2.54 7.44
CA TRP A 28 -6.23 -3.79 6.79
C TRP A 28 -5.33 -4.97 7.14
N SER A 29 -4.02 -4.73 7.21
CA SER A 29 -3.05 -5.76 7.56
C SER A 29 -3.19 -6.21 9.02
N ALA A 30 -3.54 -5.28 9.91
CA ALA A 30 -3.93 -5.58 11.29
C ALA A 30 -5.15 -6.51 11.36
N PHE A 31 -6.16 -6.34 10.49
CA PHE A 31 -7.28 -7.27 10.40
C PHE A 31 -6.84 -8.68 10.01
N PHE A 32 -5.96 -8.83 9.01
CA PHE A 32 -5.39 -10.15 8.66
C PHE A 32 -4.59 -10.77 9.80
N LYS A 33 -3.83 -9.94 10.53
CA LYS A 33 -2.96 -10.41 11.62
C LYS A 33 -3.74 -10.92 12.83
N TRP A 34 -4.72 -10.14 13.30
CA TRP A 34 -5.39 -10.41 14.57
C TRP A 34 -6.78 -11.01 14.43
N PHE A 35 -7.46 -10.77 13.31
CA PHE A 35 -8.81 -11.28 13.02
C PHE A 35 -8.83 -12.24 11.83
N GLY A 36 -7.67 -12.84 11.53
CA GLY A 36 -7.41 -13.70 10.39
C GLY A 36 -8.51 -14.68 10.01
N PRO A 37 -8.83 -15.69 10.86
CA PRO A 37 -9.85 -16.69 10.54
C PRO A 37 -11.22 -16.08 10.21
N ASN A 38 -11.63 -15.06 10.98
CA ASN A 38 -12.90 -14.38 10.77
C ASN A 38 -12.90 -13.56 9.48
N LEU A 39 -11.79 -12.88 9.18
CA LEU A 39 -11.65 -12.08 7.97
C LEU A 39 -11.58 -12.96 6.73
N VAL A 40 -10.79 -14.04 6.76
CA VAL A 40 -10.68 -14.99 5.64
C VAL A 40 -12.01 -15.71 5.43
N GLY A 41 -12.69 -16.14 6.50
CA GLY A 41 -14.04 -16.68 6.40
C GLY A 41 -15.05 -15.69 5.81
N TRP A 42 -14.97 -14.41 6.20
CA TRP A 42 -15.77 -13.35 5.59
C TRP A 42 -15.43 -13.18 4.10
N LEU A 43 -14.15 -13.17 3.72
CA LEU A 43 -13.71 -13.10 2.33
C LEU A 43 -14.17 -14.31 1.51
N ALA A 44 -14.23 -15.51 2.12
CA ALA A 44 -14.68 -16.76 1.52
C ALA A 44 -16.22 -16.94 1.52
N MET A 45 -16.99 -15.88 1.81
CA MET A 45 -18.46 -15.94 1.89
C MET A 45 -19.01 -16.96 2.89
N GLY A 46 -18.26 -17.25 3.96
CA GLY A 46 -18.66 -18.20 5.00
C GLY A 46 -18.30 -19.65 4.70
N ASN A 47 -17.53 -19.92 3.65
CA ASN A 47 -17.02 -21.27 3.38
C ASN A 47 -15.94 -21.62 4.41
N SER A 48 -16.28 -22.50 5.36
CA SER A 48 -15.54 -22.75 6.61
C SER A 48 -14.36 -23.71 6.48
N ASP A 49 -14.16 -24.33 5.33
CA ASP A 49 -13.14 -25.37 5.17
C ASP A 49 -11.73 -24.80 4.94
N LEU A 50 -11.57 -23.47 4.95
CA LEU A 50 -10.34 -22.74 4.59
C LEU A 50 -9.64 -22.08 5.79
N ILE A 51 -9.96 -22.51 7.02
CA ILE A 51 -9.57 -21.86 8.27
C ILE A 51 -8.06 -22.01 8.61
N GLU A 52 -7.30 -22.84 7.89
CA GLU A 52 -5.87 -23.09 8.17
C GLU A 52 -4.88 -22.15 7.45
N LEU A 53 -5.35 -21.18 6.68
CA LEU A 53 -4.45 -20.23 6.01
C LEU A 53 -3.83 -19.26 7.02
N SER A 54 -2.49 -19.25 7.10
CA SER A 54 -1.75 -18.37 8.01
C SER A 54 -1.79 -16.90 7.54
N SER A 55 -2.92 -16.25 7.79
CA SER A 55 -3.16 -14.82 7.56
C SER A 55 -2.28 -13.92 8.43
N ALA A 56 -1.71 -14.46 9.51
CA ALA A 56 -0.88 -13.73 10.45
C ALA A 56 0.41 -13.20 9.82
N TYR A 57 1.05 -13.98 8.94
CA TYR A 57 2.25 -13.56 8.22
C TYR A 57 1.93 -12.49 7.18
N TYR A 58 0.85 -12.68 6.42
CA TYR A 58 0.35 -11.69 5.46
C TYR A 58 0.08 -10.35 6.16
N GLY A 59 -0.65 -10.37 7.27
CA GLY A 59 -0.95 -9.18 8.05
C GLY A 59 0.28 -8.53 8.69
N THR A 60 1.25 -9.32 9.17
CA THR A 60 2.49 -8.75 9.72
C THR A 60 3.33 -8.08 8.63
N PHE A 61 3.49 -8.73 7.48
CA PHE A 61 4.19 -8.13 6.35
C PHE A 61 3.50 -6.85 5.87
N GLY A 62 2.17 -6.87 5.75
CA GLY A 62 1.42 -5.68 5.34
C GLY A 62 1.52 -4.52 6.33
N ILE A 63 1.60 -4.78 7.64
CA ILE A 63 1.87 -3.73 8.64
C ILE A 63 3.25 -3.09 8.38
N LEU A 64 4.29 -3.90 8.11
CA LEU A 64 5.62 -3.37 7.80
C LEU A 64 5.62 -2.51 6.54
N VAL A 65 4.95 -2.96 5.47
CA VAL A 65 4.77 -2.18 4.23
C VAL A 65 4.05 -0.87 4.52
N GLY A 66 2.97 -0.92 5.29
CA GLY A 66 2.21 0.27 5.67
C GLY A 66 3.03 1.26 6.50
N ILE A 67 3.88 0.79 7.43
CA ILE A 67 4.81 1.64 8.18
C ILE A 67 5.84 2.29 7.26
N ILE A 68 6.41 1.55 6.31
CA ILE A 68 7.37 2.09 5.33
C ILE A 68 6.73 3.23 4.52
N ILE A 69 5.51 3.01 4.02
CA ILE A 69 4.74 4.04 3.29
C ILE A 69 4.45 5.24 4.18
N PHE A 70 3.98 5.00 5.41
CA PHE A 70 3.63 6.05 6.36
C PHE A 70 4.84 6.93 6.70
N VAL A 71 5.97 6.32 7.05
CA VAL A 71 7.21 7.03 7.41
C VAL A 71 7.76 7.83 6.23
N SER A 72 7.60 7.33 5.00
CA SER A 72 8.02 8.06 3.80
C SER A 72 7.33 9.43 3.64
N ALA A 73 6.17 9.64 4.27
CA ALA A 73 5.42 10.89 4.17
C ALA A 73 6.08 12.09 4.86
N PHE A 74 6.96 11.86 5.84
CA PHE A 74 7.61 12.94 6.60
C PHE A 74 8.67 13.66 5.75
N TYR A 75 9.50 12.91 5.01
CA TYR A 75 10.55 13.45 4.15
C TYR A 75 10.55 12.76 2.77
N PRO A 76 9.49 12.92 1.95
CA PRO A 76 9.27 12.12 0.75
C PRO A 76 10.32 12.29 -0.34
N VAL A 77 10.96 13.46 -0.42
CA VAL A 77 12.03 13.74 -1.39
C VAL A 77 13.34 13.08 -0.96
N SER A 78 13.75 13.27 0.29
CA SER A 78 14.98 12.68 0.85
C SER A 78 14.87 11.16 1.01
N TRP A 79 13.67 10.65 1.31
CA TRP A 79 13.39 9.22 1.54
C TRP A 79 12.62 8.59 0.38
N VAL A 80 12.88 9.03 -0.85
CA VAL A 80 12.23 8.52 -2.06
C VAL A 80 12.31 6.98 -2.19
N TYR A 81 13.39 6.37 -1.67
CA TYR A 81 13.57 4.92 -1.67
C TYR A 81 12.60 4.17 -0.73
N LEU A 82 12.05 4.84 0.31
CA LEU A 82 10.99 4.25 1.12
C LEU A 82 9.67 4.18 0.34
N ILE A 83 9.41 5.15 -0.55
CA ILE A 83 8.21 5.15 -1.39
C ILE A 83 8.25 3.97 -2.37
N ILE A 84 9.38 3.74 -3.05
CA ILE A 84 9.52 2.59 -3.96
C ILE A 84 9.51 1.26 -3.20
N ALA A 85 10.09 1.18 -2.00
CA ALA A 85 9.98 0.00 -1.15
C ALA A 85 8.52 -0.28 -0.75
N GLY A 86 7.75 0.77 -0.45
CA GLY A 86 6.31 0.67 -0.19
C GLY A 86 5.52 0.18 -1.40
N ILE A 87 5.82 0.70 -2.60
CA ILE A 87 5.21 0.23 -3.87
C ILE A 87 5.53 -1.24 -4.11
N ALA A 88 6.79 -1.65 -3.97
CA ALA A 88 7.20 -3.05 -4.11
C ALA A 88 6.49 -3.94 -3.09
N GLY A 89 6.38 -3.49 -1.83
CA GLY A 89 5.63 -4.18 -0.78
C GLY A 89 4.16 -4.38 -1.15
N LYS A 90 3.50 -3.36 -1.71
CA LYS A 90 2.12 -3.45 -2.19
C LYS A 90 1.96 -4.46 -3.34
N VAL A 91 2.90 -4.47 -4.28
CA VAL A 91 2.91 -5.48 -5.37
C VAL A 91 3.06 -6.89 -4.79
N ILE A 92 3.96 -7.09 -3.83
CA ILE A 92 4.13 -8.39 -3.15
C ILE A 92 2.84 -8.79 -2.42
N LEU A 93 2.17 -7.88 -1.70
CA LEU A 93 0.88 -8.14 -1.05
C LEU A 93 -0.21 -8.54 -2.05
N ALA A 94 -0.29 -7.86 -3.20
CA ALA A 94 -1.25 -8.18 -4.24
C ALA A 94 -1.00 -9.57 -4.84
N ILE A 95 0.27 -9.90 -5.13
CA ILE A 95 0.67 -11.21 -5.65
C ILE A 95 0.40 -12.30 -4.62
N TRP A 96 0.81 -12.09 -3.36
CA TRP A 96 0.60 -13.04 -2.27
C TRP A 96 -0.89 -13.27 -2.05
N PHE A 97 -1.73 -12.23 -2.04
CA PHE A 97 -3.17 -12.43 -1.94
C PHE A 97 -3.72 -13.24 -3.13
N SER A 98 -3.30 -12.91 -4.35
CA SER A 98 -3.78 -13.56 -5.57
C SER A 98 -3.37 -15.03 -5.70
N LEU A 99 -2.18 -15.40 -5.23
CA LEU A 99 -1.66 -16.77 -5.34
C LEU A 99 -1.87 -17.60 -4.08
N GLY A 100 -1.92 -16.96 -2.92
CA GLY A 100 -1.96 -17.64 -1.62
C GLY A 100 -3.34 -17.68 -0.96
N PHE A 101 -4.24 -16.75 -1.27
CA PHE A 101 -5.59 -16.74 -0.67
C PHE A 101 -6.68 -16.93 -1.72
N LEU A 102 -6.55 -16.28 -2.88
CA LEU A 102 -7.58 -16.28 -3.91
C LEU A 102 -7.98 -17.68 -4.44
N PRO A 103 -7.05 -18.64 -4.64
CA PRO A 103 -7.40 -20.00 -5.08
C PRO A 103 -8.34 -20.71 -4.11
N ASP A 104 -8.16 -20.45 -2.83
CA ASP A 104 -8.92 -21.08 -1.76
C ASP A 104 -10.26 -20.35 -1.53
N ILE A 105 -10.23 -19.03 -1.30
CA ILE A 105 -11.44 -18.24 -0.98
C ILE A 105 -12.37 -18.00 -2.18
N GLY A 106 -11.87 -18.20 -3.39
CA GLY A 106 -12.57 -17.95 -4.65
C GLY A 106 -12.74 -16.47 -5.00
N TRP A 107 -13.03 -16.21 -6.29
CA TRP A 107 -13.32 -14.86 -6.77
C TRP A 107 -14.76 -14.44 -6.42
N ASN A 108 -14.89 -13.36 -5.65
CA ASN A 108 -16.18 -12.78 -5.28
C ASN A 108 -16.02 -11.26 -5.02
N LYS A 109 -17.12 -10.57 -4.69
CA LYS A 109 -17.09 -9.11 -4.46
C LYS A 109 -16.16 -8.69 -3.31
N ARG A 110 -15.99 -9.53 -2.29
CA ARG A 110 -15.18 -9.25 -1.09
C ARG A 110 -13.69 -9.49 -1.37
N SER A 111 -13.34 -10.62 -1.99
CA SER A 111 -11.96 -10.88 -2.43
C SER A 111 -11.52 -9.90 -3.53
N GLY A 112 -12.41 -9.54 -4.46
CA GLY A 112 -12.19 -8.49 -5.44
C GLY A 112 -12.01 -7.10 -4.80
N PHE A 113 -12.82 -6.75 -3.79
CA PHE A 113 -12.64 -5.52 -3.03
C PHE A 113 -11.26 -5.46 -2.38
N HIS A 114 -10.85 -6.52 -1.70
CA HIS A 114 -9.53 -6.56 -1.06
C HIS A 114 -8.41 -6.39 -2.09
N LEU A 115 -8.38 -7.21 -3.15
CA LEU A 115 -7.31 -7.15 -4.14
C LEU A 115 -7.27 -5.81 -4.88
N ILE A 116 -8.41 -5.36 -5.39
CA ILE A 116 -8.47 -4.18 -6.25
C ILE A 116 -8.37 -2.90 -5.42
N VAL A 117 -9.22 -2.74 -4.42
CA VAL A 117 -9.33 -1.49 -3.66
C VAL A 117 -8.24 -1.37 -2.63
N ASN A 118 -7.92 -2.45 -1.90
CA ASN A 118 -6.93 -2.35 -0.84
C ASN A 118 -5.50 -2.38 -1.36
N GLU A 119 -5.24 -3.15 -2.42
CA GLU A 119 -3.88 -3.30 -2.95
C GLU A 119 -3.64 -2.52 -4.25
N LEU A 120 -4.37 -2.81 -5.33
CA LEU A 120 -4.03 -2.29 -6.66
C LEU A 120 -4.31 -0.79 -6.86
N VAL A 121 -5.45 -0.27 -6.40
CA VAL A 121 -5.84 1.14 -6.60
C VAL A 121 -4.83 2.08 -5.95
N TRP A 122 -4.27 1.71 -4.80
CA TRP A 122 -3.27 2.52 -4.10
C TRP A 122 -1.93 2.63 -4.82
N LEU A 123 -1.61 1.71 -5.73
CA LEU A 123 -0.38 1.81 -6.54
C LEU A 123 -0.38 3.06 -7.43
N ILE A 124 -1.54 3.46 -7.94
CA ILE A 124 -1.67 4.62 -8.85
C ILE A 124 -1.17 5.92 -8.18
N PRO A 125 -1.74 6.38 -7.04
CA PRO A 125 -1.25 7.57 -6.38
C PRO A 125 0.19 7.39 -5.87
N LEU A 126 0.58 6.21 -5.38
CA LEU A 126 1.95 5.99 -4.90
C LEU A 126 2.99 6.17 -6.02
N ILE A 127 2.72 5.66 -7.23
CA ILE A 127 3.60 5.83 -8.39
C ILE A 127 3.69 7.31 -8.77
N LEU A 128 2.56 8.04 -8.83
CA LEU A 128 2.58 9.48 -9.14
C LEU A 128 3.39 10.28 -8.12
N ILE A 129 3.25 9.94 -6.84
CA ILE A 129 3.99 10.57 -5.75
C ILE A 129 5.49 10.27 -5.86
N PHE A 130 5.85 9.02 -6.15
CA PHE A 130 7.24 8.60 -6.37
C PHE A 130 7.88 9.36 -7.54
N LEU A 131 7.21 9.42 -8.70
CA LEU A 131 7.70 10.14 -9.87
C LEU A 131 7.91 11.62 -9.55
N ARG A 132 6.98 12.25 -8.80
CA ARG A 132 7.13 13.64 -8.40
C ARG A 132 8.27 13.85 -7.40
N ALA A 133 8.43 12.96 -6.43
CA ALA A 133 9.54 13.01 -5.48
C ALA A 133 10.89 12.90 -6.21
N LEU A 134 10.99 12.00 -7.20
CA LEU A 134 12.19 11.83 -8.02
C LEU A 134 12.51 13.08 -8.85
N GLN A 135 11.50 13.69 -9.49
CA GLN A 135 11.67 14.95 -10.22
C GLN A 135 12.25 16.06 -9.33
N VAL A 136 11.72 16.21 -8.12
CA VAL A 136 12.19 17.23 -7.17
C VAL A 136 13.61 16.89 -6.68
N LYS A 137 13.88 15.62 -6.36
CA LYS A 137 15.20 15.17 -5.92
C LYS A 137 16.27 15.45 -6.98
N ASN A 138 16.05 15.03 -8.22
CA ASN A 138 17.00 15.23 -9.32
C ASN A 138 17.24 16.73 -9.61
N TYR A 139 16.21 17.57 -9.45
CA TYR A 139 16.37 19.02 -9.61
C TYR A 139 17.26 19.64 -8.54
N LEU A 140 17.19 19.14 -7.29
CA LEU A 140 18.04 19.59 -6.21
C LEU A 140 19.49 19.12 -6.40
N GLU A 141 19.69 17.87 -6.80
CA GLU A 141 21.03 17.30 -7.05
C GLU A 141 21.76 17.98 -8.22
N ASN A 142 21.04 18.37 -9.28
CA ASN A 142 21.64 19.07 -10.44
C ASN A 142 21.95 20.56 -10.17
N LYS A 143 21.55 21.09 -9.01
CA LYS A 143 21.79 22.48 -8.60
C LYS A 143 22.92 22.63 -7.59
N GLU A 144 23.38 21.52 -7.01
CA GLU A 144 24.61 21.42 -6.23
C GLU A 144 25.82 21.19 -7.16
#